data_AF-A0A2T1A6G3-F1
#
_entry.id   AF-A0A2T1A6G3-F1
#
_cell.length_a   1.000
_cell.length_b   1.000
_cell.length_c   1.000
_cell.angle_alpha   90.00
_cell.angle_beta   90.00
_cell.angle_gamma   90.00
#
_symmetry.space_group_name_H-M   'P 1'
#
loop_
_entity.id
_entity.type
_entity.pdbx_description
1 polymer ?
#
loop_
_entity_poly.entity_id
_entity_poly.type
_entity_poly.pdbx_seq_one_letter_code
_entity_poly.pdbx_strand_id
1 'polypeptide(L)'
;MNLHGRPTTAELASAVQEFLRDEIMPALDGRLRFHTLVAANVLAIIERELTLGPDQQAEHEARLAEFDVSDDVKLAAAIRSGALDGRSAEVVEALWESVVAKVTVANPKYLATPA
;
A
#
# COMPACT_ATOMS: atom_id res chain seq x y z
N MET A 1 -17.49 13.05 4.31
CA MET A 1 -17.41 14.00 3.16
C MET A 1 -16.30 14.98 3.50
N ASN A 2 -15.22 15.02 2.70
CA ASN A 2 -14.09 15.92 2.99
C ASN A 2 -14.45 17.37 2.62
N LEU A 3 -13.60 18.34 2.99
CA LEU A 3 -13.78 19.77 2.72
C LEU A 3 -13.99 20.12 1.24
N HIS A 4 -13.43 19.31 0.33
CA HIS A 4 -13.43 19.51 -1.12
C HIS A 4 -14.56 18.75 -1.83
N GLY A 5 -15.34 17.92 -1.12
CA GLY A 5 -16.48 17.21 -1.69
C GLY A 5 -16.08 16.11 -2.69
N ARG A 6 -16.77 16.06 -3.82
CA ARG A 6 -16.50 15.12 -4.92
C ARG A 6 -16.10 15.89 -6.18
N PRO A 7 -15.26 15.30 -7.05
CA PRO A 7 -14.61 13.99 -6.89
C PRO A 7 -13.52 14.00 -5.81
N THR A 8 -13.28 12.86 -5.18
CA THR A 8 -12.17 12.70 -4.23
C THR A 8 -10.82 12.71 -4.95
N THR A 9 -9.72 12.92 -4.22
CA THR A 9 -8.37 12.84 -4.81
C THR A 9 -8.09 11.45 -5.40
N ALA A 10 -8.61 10.38 -4.80
CA ALA A 10 -8.51 9.03 -5.35
C ALA A 10 -9.26 8.91 -6.68
N GLU A 11 -10.48 9.47 -6.76
CA GLU A 11 -11.28 9.48 -7.99
C GLU A 11 -10.63 10.31 -9.10
N LEU A 12 -9.99 11.43 -8.75
CA LEU A 12 -9.20 12.21 -9.71
C LEU A 12 -7.99 11.43 -10.23
N ALA A 13 -7.26 10.73 -9.36
CA ALA A 13 -6.13 9.90 -9.76
C ALA A 13 -6.57 8.74 -10.68
N SER A 14 -7.71 8.11 -10.34
CA SER A 14 -8.34 7.05 -11.14
C SER A 14 -8.73 7.54 -12.54
N ALA A 15 -9.41 8.70 -12.63
CA ALA A 15 -9.81 9.29 -13.92
C ALA A 15 -8.60 9.61 -14.82
N VAL A 16 -7.51 10.13 -14.26
CA VAL A 16 -6.28 10.36 -15.03
C VAL A 16 -5.65 9.04 -15.47
N GLN A 17 -5.67 8.02 -14.60
CA GLN A 17 -5.14 6.70 -14.95
C GLN A 17 -5.90 6.09 -16.12
N GLU A 18 -7.24 6.11 -16.09
CA GLU A 18 -8.12 5.59 -17.15
C GLU A 18 -7.82 6.29 -18.48
N PHE A 19 -7.78 7.63 -18.49
CA PHE A 19 -7.42 8.41 -19.67
C PHE A 19 -6.05 8.00 -20.25
N LEU A 20 -5.02 7.86 -19.39
CA LEU A 20 -3.70 7.46 -19.84
C LEU A 20 -3.70 6.06 -20.45
N ARG A 21 -4.45 5.12 -19.87
CA ARG A 21 -4.49 3.72 -20.33
C ARG A 21 -5.33 3.53 -21.58
N ASP A 22 -6.50 4.15 -21.63
CA ASP A 22 -7.54 3.79 -22.58
C ASP A 22 -7.50 4.70 -23.82
N GLU A 23 -7.05 5.95 -23.66
CA GLU A 23 -6.99 6.91 -24.77
C GLU A 23 -5.56 7.18 -25.23
N ILE A 24 -4.62 7.39 -24.30
CA ILE A 24 -3.25 7.81 -24.66
C ILE A 24 -2.36 6.64 -25.05
N MET A 25 -2.30 5.58 -24.25
CA MET A 25 -1.41 4.44 -24.51
C MET A 25 -1.60 3.78 -25.89
N PRO A 26 -2.83 3.61 -26.44
CA PRO A 26 -3.02 3.01 -27.76
C PRO A 26 -2.42 3.82 -28.91
N ALA A 27 -2.24 5.13 -28.72
CA ALA A 27 -1.71 6.05 -29.72
C ALA A 27 -0.18 6.25 -29.62
N LEU A 28 0.48 5.62 -28.64
CA LEU A 28 1.91 5.76 -28.39
C LEU A 28 2.66 4.47 -28.65
N ASP A 29 3.92 4.60 -29.08
CA ASP A 29 4.85 3.48 -29.26
C ASP A 29 6.14 3.64 -28.47
N GLY A 30 6.87 2.52 -28.37
CA GLY A 30 8.23 2.47 -27.83
C GLY A 30 8.37 3.08 -26.43
N ARG A 31 9.35 3.98 -26.29
CA ARG A 31 9.71 4.58 -25.00
C ARG A 31 8.58 5.39 -24.37
N LEU A 32 7.81 6.14 -25.17
CA LEU A 32 6.73 6.97 -24.64
C LEU A 32 5.60 6.10 -24.11
N ARG A 33 5.21 5.06 -24.86
CA ARG A 33 4.22 4.09 -24.40
C ARG A 33 4.61 3.44 -23.07
N PHE A 34 5.88 3.08 -22.90
CA PHE A 34 6.39 2.52 -21.66
C PHE A 34 6.29 3.51 -20.49
N HIS A 35 6.73 4.76 -20.66
CA HIS A 35 6.62 5.75 -19.60
C HIS A 35 5.17 6.07 -19.23
N THR A 36 4.24 6.08 -20.19
CA THR A 36 2.80 6.23 -19.90
C THR A 36 2.27 5.07 -19.07
N LEU A 37 2.66 3.83 -19.37
CA LEU A 37 2.30 2.68 -18.54
C LEU A 37 2.84 2.80 -17.11
N VAL A 38 4.08 3.28 -16.94
CA VAL A 38 4.68 3.53 -15.62
C VAL A 38 3.87 4.58 -14.87
N ALA A 39 3.54 5.71 -15.50
CA ALA A 39 2.73 6.75 -14.91
C ALA A 39 1.34 6.22 -14.48
N ALA A 40 0.68 5.44 -15.33
CA ALA A 40 -0.59 4.81 -15.01
C ALA A 40 -0.47 3.82 -13.83
N ASN A 41 0.64 3.08 -13.70
CA ASN A 41 0.85 2.21 -12.55
C ASN A 41 1.06 3.00 -11.25
N VAL A 42 1.82 4.11 -11.31
CA VAL A 42 2.02 5.02 -10.17
C VAL A 42 0.70 5.63 -9.70
N LEU A 43 -0.15 6.09 -10.62
CA LEU A 43 -1.49 6.59 -10.28
C LEU A 43 -2.34 5.54 -9.58
N ALA A 44 -2.26 4.29 -10.01
CA ALA A 44 -2.91 3.17 -9.33
C ALA A 44 -2.43 3.02 -7.88
N ILE A 45 -1.12 3.15 -7.64
CA ILE A 45 -0.54 3.05 -6.29
C ILE A 45 -1.08 4.19 -5.42
N ILE A 46 -1.07 5.41 -5.94
CA ILE A 46 -1.59 6.60 -5.24
C ILE A 46 -3.07 6.41 -4.88
N GLU A 47 -3.90 5.93 -5.82
CA GLU A 47 -5.31 5.65 -5.58
C GLU A 47 -5.51 4.65 -4.44
N ARG A 48 -4.77 3.53 -4.44
CA ARG A 48 -4.85 2.54 -3.35
C ARG A 48 -4.34 3.08 -2.03
N GLU A 49 -3.27 3.86 -2.02
CA GLU A 49 -2.76 4.50 -0.81
C GLU A 49 -3.79 5.47 -0.21
N LEU A 50 -4.44 6.28 -1.05
CA LEU A 50 -5.49 7.20 -0.61
C LEU A 50 -6.75 6.48 -0.11
N THR A 51 -7.05 5.31 -0.66
CA THR A 51 -8.26 4.54 -0.33
C THR A 51 -8.06 3.63 0.88
N LEU A 52 -6.91 2.97 0.98
CA LEU A 52 -6.62 1.93 1.98
C LEU A 52 -5.70 2.42 3.10
N GLY A 53 -4.88 3.43 2.84
CA GLY A 53 -3.84 3.90 3.76
C GLY A 53 -4.34 4.28 5.16
N PRO A 54 -5.44 5.05 5.30
CA PRO A 54 -5.95 5.42 6.62
C PRO A 54 -6.32 4.21 7.48
N ASP A 55 -7.03 3.24 6.91
CA ASP A 55 -7.46 2.04 7.64
C ASP A 55 -6.25 1.14 7.94
N GLN A 56 -5.35 0.93 6.96
CA GLN A 56 -4.12 0.15 7.16
C GLN A 56 -3.20 0.76 8.22
N GLN A 57 -3.14 2.09 8.32
CA GLN A 57 -2.37 2.79 9.34
C GLN A 57 -2.97 2.55 10.73
N ALA A 58 -4.29 2.69 10.88
CA ALA A 58 -4.97 2.42 12.15
C ALA A 58 -4.82 0.96 12.60
N GLU A 59 -4.94 0.00 11.66
CA GLU A 59 -4.71 -1.42 11.94
C GLU A 59 -3.25 -1.70 12.34
N HIS A 60 -2.28 -1.03 11.70
CA HIS A 60 -0.88 -1.18 12.04
C HIS A 60 -0.56 -0.61 13.44
N GLU A 61 -1.11 0.54 13.79
CA GLU A 61 -1.01 1.10 15.14
C GLU A 61 -1.63 0.18 16.19
N ALA A 62 -2.79 -0.42 15.90
CA ALA A 62 -3.42 -1.40 16.78
C ALA A 62 -2.53 -2.63 17.01
N ARG A 63 -1.94 -3.19 15.94
CA ARG A 63 -0.99 -4.31 16.05
C ARG A 63 0.25 -3.95 16.88
N LEU A 64 0.81 -2.75 16.70
CA LEU A 64 1.97 -2.32 17.47
C LEU A 64 1.64 -2.21 18.97
N ALA A 65 0.45 -1.73 19.30
CA ALA A 65 -0.02 -1.63 20.68
C ALA A 65 -0.11 -2.99 21.39
N GLU A 66 -0.36 -4.10 20.67
CA GLU A 66 -0.37 -5.47 21.24
C GLU A 66 1.00 -5.93 21.76
N PHE A 67 2.08 -5.29 21.31
CA PHE A 67 3.45 -5.52 21.76
C PHE A 67 3.98 -4.39 22.66
N ASP A 68 3.12 -3.49 23.13
CA ASP A 68 3.47 -2.34 23.98
C ASP A 68 4.52 -1.40 23.34
N VAL A 69 4.46 -1.25 22.01
CA VAL A 69 5.36 -0.38 21.23
C VAL A 69 4.55 0.64 20.42
N SER A 70 5.12 1.81 20.20
CA SER A 70 4.45 2.91 19.47
C SER A 70 4.79 2.99 17.99
N ASP A 71 5.82 2.26 17.55
CA ASP A 71 6.37 2.36 16.20
C ASP A 71 7.25 1.14 15.86
N ASP A 72 7.52 0.99 14.56
CA ASP A 72 8.37 -0.07 14.00
C ASP A 72 9.81 -0.06 14.56
N VAL A 73 10.33 1.11 14.97
CA VAL A 73 11.70 1.22 15.52
C VAL A 73 11.77 0.52 16.88
N LYS A 74 10.77 0.75 17.73
CA LYS A 74 10.64 0.09 19.03
C LYS A 74 10.31 -1.39 18.88
N LEU A 75 9.44 -1.78 17.95
CA LEU A 75 9.19 -3.18 17.64
C LEU A 75 10.49 -3.91 17.27
N ALA A 76 11.27 -3.33 16.35
CA ALA A 76 12.54 -3.90 15.93
C ALA A 76 13.57 -3.98 17.07
N ALA A 77 13.55 -3.02 18.01
CA ALA A 77 14.39 -3.06 19.20
C ALA A 77 13.99 -4.20 20.15
N ALA A 78 12.70 -4.38 20.41
CA ALA A 78 12.16 -5.44 21.26
C ALA A 78 12.44 -6.85 20.69
N ILE A 79 12.34 -7.01 19.37
CA ILE A 79 12.75 -8.23 18.68
C ILE A 79 14.25 -8.49 18.88
N ARG A 80 15.10 -7.49 18.63
CA ARG A 80 16.56 -7.65 18.76
C ARG A 80 17.03 -7.93 20.19
N SER A 81 16.32 -7.42 21.19
CA SER A 81 16.65 -7.69 22.59
C SER A 81 16.15 -9.05 23.10
N GLY A 82 15.41 -9.81 22.28
CA GLY A 82 14.77 -11.06 22.68
C GLY A 82 13.55 -10.87 23.60
N ALA A 83 13.05 -9.64 23.75
CA ALA A 83 11.93 -9.35 24.65
C ALA A 83 10.62 -9.99 24.18
N LEU A 84 10.52 -10.31 22.89
CA LEU A 84 9.35 -10.90 22.26
C LEU A 84 9.53 -12.38 21.89
N ASP A 85 10.62 -13.03 22.30
CA ASP A 85 10.92 -14.42 21.91
C ASP A 85 9.81 -15.39 22.35
N GLY A 86 9.19 -15.14 23.50
CA GLY A 86 8.05 -15.92 24.00
C GLY A 86 6.74 -15.77 23.20
N ARG A 87 6.65 -14.78 22.31
CA ARG A 87 5.50 -14.47 21.44
C ARG A 87 5.90 -14.41 19.96
N SER A 88 6.97 -15.12 19.57
CA SER A 88 7.55 -15.06 18.22
C SER A 88 6.54 -15.32 17.09
N ALA A 89 5.61 -16.25 17.30
CA ALA A 89 4.58 -16.55 16.30
C ALA A 89 3.65 -15.36 16.05
N GLU A 90 3.21 -14.68 17.11
CA GLU A 90 2.33 -13.50 17.05
C GLU A 90 3.06 -12.33 16.36
N VAL A 91 4.36 -12.15 16.64
CA VAL A 91 5.17 -11.14 15.97
C VAL A 91 5.28 -11.40 14.46
N VAL A 92 5.52 -12.65 14.08
CA VAL A 92 5.61 -13.03 12.65
C VAL A 92 4.29 -12.78 11.94
N GLU A 93 3.17 -13.11 12.57
CA GLU A 93 1.82 -12.85 12.04
C GLU A 93 1.58 -11.35 11.85
N ALA A 94 1.84 -10.53 12.86
CA ALA A 94 1.69 -9.07 12.77
C ALA A 94 2.58 -8.42 11.70
N LEU A 95 3.82 -8.90 11.54
CA LEU A 95 4.72 -8.46 10.49
C LEU A 95 4.22 -8.88 9.11
N TRP A 96 3.69 -10.11 8.99
CA TRP A 96 3.12 -10.61 7.76
C TRP A 96 1.93 -9.77 7.30
N GLU A 97 1.00 -9.46 8.20
CA GLU A 97 -0.13 -8.57 7.91
C GLU A 97 0.34 -7.18 7.44
N SER A 98 1.34 -6.62 8.11
CA SER A 98 1.93 -5.33 7.73
C SER A 98 2.57 -5.37 6.33
N VAL A 99 3.20 -6.50 5.96
CA VAL A 99 3.74 -6.71 4.61
C VAL A 99 2.61 -6.85 3.59
N VAL A 100 1.56 -7.62 3.89
CA VAL A 100 0.40 -7.79 3.01
C VAL A 100 -0.26 -6.44 2.73
N ALA A 101 -0.44 -5.58 3.75
CA ALA A 101 -0.96 -4.23 3.59
C ALA A 101 -0.10 -3.40 2.62
N LYS A 102 1.22 -3.36 2.85
CA LYS A 102 2.19 -2.64 2.01
C LYS A 102 2.19 -3.14 0.56
N VAL A 103 2.17 -4.46 0.36
CA VAL A 103 2.14 -5.07 -0.98
C VAL A 103 0.81 -4.81 -1.69
N THR A 104 -0.31 -4.81 -0.97
CA THR A 104 -1.63 -4.51 -1.54
C THR A 104 -1.65 -3.12 -2.18
N VAL A 105 -1.02 -2.13 -1.54
CA VAL A 105 -0.89 -0.78 -2.10
C VAL A 105 0.09 -0.77 -3.28
N ALA A 106 1.31 -1.30 -3.09
CA ALA A 106 2.38 -1.23 -4.08
C ALA A 106 2.04 -2.01 -5.37
N ASN A 107 1.68 -3.29 -5.24
CA ASN A 107 1.25 -4.12 -6.35
C ASN A 107 0.56 -5.40 -5.83
N PRO A 108 -0.78 -5.45 -5.81
CA PRO A 108 -1.52 -6.57 -5.24
C PRO A 108 -1.34 -7.88 -6.01
N LYS A 109 -0.82 -7.83 -7.25
CA LYS A 109 -0.53 -9.04 -8.04
C LYS A 109 0.52 -9.94 -7.40
N TYR A 110 1.39 -9.41 -6.54
CA TYR A 110 2.37 -10.21 -5.81
C TYR A 110 1.77 -11.05 -4.68
N LEU A 111 0.49 -10.83 -4.33
CA LEU A 111 -0.24 -11.65 -3.37
C LEU A 111 -1.02 -12.79 -4.04
N ALA A 112 -1.13 -12.78 -5.37
CA ALA A 112 -1.77 -13.86 -6.10
C ALA A 112 -0.86 -15.10 -6.13
N THR A 113 -1.44 -16.28 -5.92
CA THR A 113 -0.73 -17.54 -6.19
C THR A 113 -0.35 -17.58 -7.67
N PRO A 114 0.92 -17.88 -8.02
CA PRO A 114 1.31 -18.07 -9.41
C PRO A 114 0.43 -19.13 -10.08
N ALA A 115 -0.02 -18.85 -11.30
CA ALA A 115 -0.77 -19.80 -12.12
C ALA A 115 0.10 -20.99 -12.57
#